data_AF-A0AAU5LKA2-F1
#
_entry.id   AF-A0AAU5LKA2-F1
#
_cell.length_a   1.000
_cell.length_b   1.000
_cell.length_c   1.000
_cell.angle_alpha   90.00
_cell.angle_beta   90.00
_cell.angle_gamma   90.00
#
_symmetry.space_group_name_H-M   'P 1'
#
loop_
_entity.id
_entity.type
_entity.pdbx_description
1 polymer ?
#
loop_
_entity_poly.entity_id
_entity_poly.type
_entity_poly.pdbx_seq_one_letter_code
_entity_poly.pdbx_strand_id
1 'polypeptide(L)'
;MLSGLAVIAAITGLTATTSWAHDPDTPAGRDAARRFLVDREPASKAAPITGAAATPCVNGTAAGYPCKSVDLLSVLPMSSIGGGQGNDIWGWTDQLTGKEYALMGRTNGTAFVDISSPTSPVYLGNLPTHSGTAPWRDIKVYKDHAFIVADVSGHGMQVFDLTRLRNVSSPQTFTADKHYANFGNSHNIAINEATGYAYAVGSNTCSGGPHMVDIRTPKSPVSAGCVAADGYTHDTQCVVYRGPDTTYTGRELCFNANEDTLTIVDVTNKATPKQVVRKTYNGSAYSHQGWLTEDHKYFLLDDELDEQNRTVNTQTYIWNVQDLDAPVHTGTYTAPSKAIDHNQYVLGNYSYQANYRAGLRIVDISKVATAQLTEAAYFDIYPADSNASFNGAWSTYPYFPSGNVVVSGIEQGLFVVKPQLGNIPPPSGQAYTNGTDFAIRDNTTVQSEIPVTGRTGNASSAVKVAVDIRHTYRGDLAIDVVAPDGTAYRVKNASSGDGADDVVATYTIDASSETINGTWKLRVQDLYSGDTGTLNTWTITL
;
A
#
# COMPACT_ATOMS: atom_id res chain seq x y z
N MET A 1 -33.04 8.98 -64.07
CA MET A 1 -31.77 8.27 -64.34
C MET A 1 -30.68 9.04 -63.63
N LEU A 2 -30.44 8.75 -62.34
CA LEU A 2 -29.35 7.90 -61.84
C LEU A 2 -27.95 8.47 -62.11
N SER A 3 -27.40 9.17 -61.11
CA SER A 3 -25.97 9.14 -60.81
C SER A 3 -25.79 9.50 -59.33
N GLY A 4 -25.63 8.48 -58.49
CA GLY A 4 -25.33 8.64 -57.08
C GLY A 4 -23.88 9.06 -56.86
N LEU A 5 -23.66 10.03 -55.98
CA LEU A 5 -22.38 10.21 -55.32
C LEU A 5 -22.45 9.53 -53.96
N ALA A 6 -21.72 8.43 -53.82
CA ALA A 6 -21.42 7.82 -52.53
C ALA A 6 -20.44 8.73 -51.78
N VAL A 7 -20.88 9.24 -50.64
CA VAL A 7 -19.99 9.84 -49.63
C VAL A 7 -19.31 8.67 -48.92
N ILE A 8 -18.03 8.45 -49.20
CA ILE A 8 -17.17 7.55 -48.44
C ILE A 8 -16.92 8.24 -47.09
N ALA A 9 -17.70 7.87 -46.08
CA ALA A 9 -17.36 8.17 -44.70
C ALA A 9 -16.15 7.29 -44.32
N ALA A 10 -14.96 7.89 -44.32
CA ALA A 10 -13.79 7.28 -43.71
C ALA A 10 -13.99 7.28 -42.19
N ILE A 11 -14.57 6.20 -41.68
CA ILE A 11 -14.49 5.85 -40.26
C ILE A 11 -13.03 5.41 -40.05
N THR A 12 -12.15 6.36 -39.72
CA THR A 12 -10.86 6.03 -39.12
C THR A 12 -11.17 5.52 -37.72
N GLY A 13 -11.33 4.21 -37.62
CA GLY A 13 -11.31 3.52 -36.33
C GLY A 13 -9.98 3.82 -35.67
N LEU A 14 -10.01 4.63 -34.62
CA LEU A 14 -9.01 4.56 -33.55
C LEU A 14 -9.13 3.15 -32.97
N THR A 15 -8.37 2.21 -33.50
CA THR A 15 -8.11 0.97 -32.80
C THR A 15 -7.33 1.36 -31.55
N ALA A 16 -8.01 1.41 -30.41
CA ALA A 16 -7.36 1.40 -29.12
C ALA A 16 -6.42 0.20 -29.10
N THR A 17 -5.12 0.45 -29.22
CA THR A 17 -4.13 -0.56 -28.88
C THR A 17 -4.24 -0.72 -27.38
N THR A 18 -4.97 -1.75 -26.93
CA THR A 18 -4.94 -2.20 -25.55
C THR A 18 -3.47 -2.36 -25.18
N SER A 19 -2.96 -1.46 -24.36
CA SER A 19 -1.59 -1.52 -23.88
C SER A 19 -1.52 -2.71 -22.93
N TRP A 20 -0.86 -3.77 -23.39
CA TRP A 20 -0.46 -4.93 -22.58
C TRP A 20 1.02 -4.80 -22.25
N ALA A 21 1.47 -3.58 -21.92
CA ALA A 21 2.88 -3.22 -21.87
C ALA A 21 3.68 -4.11 -20.90
N HIS A 22 3.03 -4.80 -19.97
CA HIS A 22 3.68 -5.70 -19.03
C HIS A 22 3.24 -7.16 -19.08
N ASP A 23 2.34 -7.55 -19.99
CA ASP A 23 1.93 -8.96 -20.12
C ASP A 23 3.04 -9.80 -20.77
N PRO A 24 3.69 -10.73 -20.04
CA PRO A 24 4.82 -11.53 -20.53
C PRO A 24 4.42 -12.49 -21.67
N ASP A 25 3.13 -12.82 -21.79
CA ASP A 25 2.63 -13.70 -22.83
C ASP A 25 2.46 -12.96 -24.18
N THR A 26 2.48 -11.62 -24.16
CA THR A 26 2.39 -10.78 -25.38
C THR A 26 3.75 -10.37 -25.94
N PRO A 27 3.86 -10.10 -27.27
CA PRO A 27 5.07 -9.53 -27.84
C PRO A 27 5.45 -8.16 -27.26
N ALA A 28 4.45 -7.32 -26.96
CA ALA A 28 4.67 -6.00 -26.39
C ALA A 28 5.27 -6.08 -24.99
N GLY A 29 4.71 -6.90 -24.09
CA GLY A 29 5.26 -7.06 -22.75
C GLY A 29 6.65 -7.67 -22.71
N ARG A 30 6.97 -8.61 -23.61
CA ARG A 30 8.35 -9.12 -23.75
C ARG A 30 9.34 -8.07 -24.25
N ASP A 31 8.90 -7.16 -25.11
CA ASP A 31 9.72 -6.06 -25.60
C ASP A 31 9.94 -4.99 -24.52
N ALA A 32 8.89 -4.63 -23.79
CA ALA A 32 8.99 -3.72 -22.64
C ALA A 32 9.93 -4.27 -21.57
N ALA A 33 9.78 -5.55 -21.17
CA ALA A 33 10.69 -6.19 -20.23
C ALA A 33 12.14 -6.18 -20.73
N ARG A 34 12.35 -6.40 -22.04
CA ARG A 34 13.69 -6.32 -22.64
C ARG A 34 14.24 -4.90 -22.57
N ARG A 35 13.48 -3.87 -22.95
CA ARG A 35 13.91 -2.47 -22.91
C ARG A 35 14.24 -2.04 -21.48
N PHE A 36 13.37 -2.38 -20.53
CA PHE A 36 13.60 -2.13 -19.11
C PHE A 36 14.93 -2.72 -18.63
N LEU A 37 15.30 -3.91 -19.11
CA LEU A 37 16.54 -4.58 -18.74
C LEU A 37 17.79 -4.04 -19.45
N VAL A 38 17.66 -3.38 -20.61
CA VAL A 38 18.80 -2.86 -21.40
C VAL A 38 19.49 -1.70 -20.70
N ASP A 39 18.74 -0.86 -19.99
CA ASP A 39 19.28 0.34 -19.31
C ASP A 39 19.77 0.04 -17.89
N ARG A 40 19.67 -1.21 -17.41
CA ARG A 40 20.09 -1.56 -16.04
C ARG A 40 21.60 -1.60 -15.89
N GLU A 41 22.07 -1.00 -14.81
CA GLU A 41 23.45 -1.18 -14.38
C GLU A 41 23.61 -2.53 -13.65
N PRO A 42 24.83 -3.09 -13.61
CA PRO A 42 25.11 -4.23 -12.75
C PRO A 42 24.80 -3.90 -11.29
N ALA A 43 24.17 -4.83 -10.58
CA ALA A 43 23.97 -4.71 -9.14
C ALA A 43 25.26 -4.29 -8.42
N SER A 44 25.15 -3.29 -7.56
CA SER A 44 26.25 -2.74 -6.79
C SER A 44 26.90 -3.84 -5.96
N LYS A 45 28.23 -3.90 -6.05
CA LYS A 45 29.09 -4.77 -5.24
C LYS A 45 29.78 -4.00 -4.10
N ALA A 46 29.29 -2.79 -3.80
CA ALA A 46 29.77 -2.02 -2.67
C ALA A 46 29.67 -2.84 -1.38
N ALA A 47 30.56 -2.60 -0.43
CA ALA A 47 30.44 -3.22 0.88
C ALA A 47 29.18 -2.71 1.59
N PRO A 48 28.51 -3.52 2.43
CA PRO A 48 27.43 -3.04 3.28
C PRO A 48 27.86 -1.87 4.15
N ILE A 49 26.95 -0.92 4.34
CA ILE A 49 27.10 0.16 5.32
C ILE A 49 26.25 -0.21 6.52
N THR A 50 26.88 -0.74 7.57
CA THR A 50 26.22 -1.13 8.83
C THR A 50 27.12 -0.77 10.00
N GLY A 51 26.57 -0.49 11.17
CA GLY A 51 27.37 -0.13 12.32
C GLY A 51 26.59 0.11 13.61
N ALA A 52 27.32 0.57 14.62
CA ALA A 52 26.77 0.86 15.94
C ALA A 52 25.91 2.14 15.99
N ALA A 53 26.05 3.05 15.01
CA ALA A 53 25.35 4.32 14.98
C ALA A 53 24.93 4.71 13.55
N ALA A 54 23.86 5.50 13.45
CA ALA A 54 23.42 6.14 12.21
C ALA A 54 24.47 7.13 11.69
N THR A 55 24.47 7.37 10.38
CA THR A 55 25.21 8.47 9.75
C THR A 55 24.28 9.65 9.52
N PRO A 56 24.40 10.74 10.30
CA PRO A 56 23.50 11.88 10.16
C PRO A 56 23.71 12.62 8.85
N CYS A 57 22.65 13.24 8.34
CA CYS A 57 22.73 14.15 7.21
C CYS A 57 23.30 15.50 7.63
N VAL A 58 24.58 15.73 7.35
CA VAL A 58 25.28 16.96 7.72
C VAL A 58 25.86 17.61 6.48
N ASN A 59 25.62 18.91 6.30
CA ASN A 59 26.07 19.69 5.14
C ASN A 59 25.67 19.06 3.79
N GLY A 60 24.47 18.47 3.73
CA GLY A 60 23.92 17.91 2.49
C GLY A 60 24.40 16.52 2.13
N THR A 61 25.12 15.81 3.02
CA THR A 61 25.57 14.44 2.75
C THR A 61 25.53 13.53 3.98
N ALA A 62 25.28 12.23 3.74
CA ALA A 62 25.42 11.14 4.68
C ALA A 62 26.11 9.96 4.00
N ALA A 63 27.29 9.56 4.48
CA ALA A 63 28.10 8.48 3.90
C ALA A 63 28.38 8.62 2.39
N GLY A 64 28.47 9.84 1.88
CA GLY A 64 28.71 10.13 0.46
C GLY A 64 27.44 10.25 -0.40
N TYR A 65 26.27 9.94 0.15
CA TYR A 65 24.98 10.17 -0.51
C TYR A 65 24.48 11.59 -0.26
N PRO A 66 23.99 12.31 -1.29
CA PRO A 66 23.29 13.58 -1.11
C PRO A 66 22.02 13.39 -0.28
N CYS A 67 21.78 14.30 0.67
CA CYS A 67 20.61 14.23 1.52
C CYS A 67 20.18 15.61 2.01
N LYS A 68 18.93 15.71 2.47
CA LYS A 68 18.40 16.84 3.24
C LYS A 68 17.47 16.30 4.31
N SER A 69 17.83 16.49 5.57
CA SER A 69 17.01 16.08 6.73
C SER A 69 16.61 14.60 6.73
N VAL A 70 17.45 13.72 6.19
CA VAL A 70 17.26 12.26 6.23
C VAL A 70 18.58 11.60 6.57
N ASP A 71 18.66 10.97 7.73
CA ASP A 71 19.86 10.25 8.16
C ASP A 71 19.92 8.86 7.53
N LEU A 72 21.12 8.37 7.27
CA LEU A 72 21.34 7.00 6.81
C LEU A 72 21.51 6.08 8.02
N LEU A 73 20.70 5.02 8.13
CA LEU A 73 20.85 4.01 9.18
C LEU A 73 21.70 2.84 8.69
N SER A 74 21.40 2.29 7.50
CA SER A 74 22.18 1.22 6.91
C SER A 74 21.94 1.06 5.40
N VAL A 75 22.87 0.37 4.73
CA VAL A 75 22.76 -0.09 3.34
C VAL A 75 23.14 -1.56 3.26
N LEU A 76 22.23 -2.38 2.75
CA LEU A 76 22.50 -3.76 2.35
C LEU A 76 22.53 -3.84 0.82
N PRO A 77 23.70 -3.99 0.20
CA PRO A 77 23.82 -4.12 -1.25
C PRO A 77 23.10 -5.38 -1.74
N MET A 78 22.72 -5.42 -3.01
CA MET A 78 22.05 -6.59 -3.63
C MET A 78 22.75 -7.91 -3.32
N SER A 79 24.09 -7.95 -3.37
CA SER A 79 24.88 -9.14 -3.05
C SER A 79 24.69 -9.66 -1.61
N SER A 80 24.34 -8.79 -0.67
CA SER A 80 24.17 -9.13 0.75
C SER A 80 22.77 -9.63 1.10
N ILE A 81 21.81 -9.47 0.19
CA ILE A 81 20.43 -9.95 0.37
C ILE A 81 20.05 -11.02 -0.65
N GLY A 82 21.04 -11.66 -1.30
CA GLY A 82 20.88 -12.83 -2.18
C GLY A 82 20.99 -12.56 -3.69
N GLY A 83 21.42 -11.36 -4.09
CA GLY A 83 21.64 -10.98 -5.49
C GLY A 83 20.37 -10.73 -6.30
N GLY A 84 20.51 -10.69 -7.63
CA GLY A 84 19.46 -10.21 -8.52
C GLY A 84 19.43 -8.68 -8.57
N GLN A 85 18.34 -8.15 -9.11
CA GLN A 85 18.04 -6.70 -9.13
C GLN A 85 16.76 -6.47 -8.32
N GLY A 86 16.71 -5.35 -7.59
CA GLY A 86 15.56 -4.95 -6.76
C GLY A 86 14.35 -4.52 -7.58
N ASN A 87 13.16 -4.67 -6.99
CA ASN A 87 11.90 -4.06 -7.41
C ASN A 87 11.09 -3.68 -6.16
N ASP A 88 9.79 -3.97 -6.06
CA ASP A 88 8.95 -3.40 -5.00
C ASP A 88 9.45 -3.71 -3.58
N ILE A 89 9.06 -2.86 -2.63
CA ILE A 89 9.33 -3.07 -1.22
C ILE A 89 8.10 -2.80 -0.37
N TRP A 90 7.89 -3.68 0.59
CA TRP A 90 6.88 -3.52 1.61
C TRP A 90 7.47 -3.76 3.00
N GLY A 91 6.68 -3.50 4.03
CA GLY A 91 7.05 -3.72 5.42
C GLY A 91 6.05 -4.58 6.18
N TRP A 92 6.52 -5.22 7.24
CA TRP A 92 5.67 -5.88 8.23
C TRP A 92 6.21 -5.57 9.62
N THR A 93 5.32 -5.09 10.49
CA THR A 93 5.61 -5.01 11.93
C THR A 93 4.87 -6.14 12.61
N ASP A 94 5.62 -7.05 13.20
CA ASP A 94 5.08 -8.13 14.01
C ASP A 94 4.49 -7.56 15.30
N GLN A 95 3.16 -7.52 15.38
CA GLN A 95 2.46 -6.94 16.54
C GLN A 95 2.75 -7.70 17.84
N LEU A 96 3.17 -8.97 17.77
CA LEU A 96 3.51 -9.76 18.95
C LEU A 96 4.88 -9.40 19.52
N THR A 97 5.86 -9.15 18.66
CA THR A 97 7.26 -8.97 19.07
C THR A 97 7.76 -7.53 18.96
N GLY A 98 7.03 -6.66 18.26
CA GLY A 98 7.44 -5.30 17.92
C GLY A 98 8.55 -5.25 16.87
N LYS A 99 8.93 -6.40 16.29
CA LYS A 99 9.96 -6.47 15.25
C LYS A 99 9.46 -5.91 13.93
N GLU A 100 10.35 -5.24 13.22
CA GLU A 100 10.10 -4.65 11.91
C GLU A 100 10.88 -5.38 10.84
N TYR A 101 10.23 -5.70 9.73
CA TYR A 101 10.79 -6.49 8.64
C TYR A 101 10.58 -5.79 7.31
N ALA A 102 11.64 -5.67 6.52
CA ALA A 102 11.56 -5.27 5.12
C ALA A 102 11.36 -6.51 4.24
N LEU A 103 10.39 -6.43 3.32
CA LEU A 103 10.08 -7.44 2.32
C LEU A 103 10.46 -6.86 0.96
N MET A 104 11.63 -7.23 0.45
CA MET A 104 12.17 -6.64 -0.77
C MET A 104 12.04 -7.62 -1.94
N GLY A 105 11.27 -7.23 -2.93
CA GLY A 105 11.15 -7.94 -4.18
C GLY A 105 12.43 -7.84 -5.00
N ARG A 106 12.73 -8.92 -5.71
CA ARG A 106 13.88 -9.04 -6.62
C ARG A 106 13.54 -9.91 -7.81
N THR A 107 14.42 -9.86 -8.81
CA THR A 107 14.27 -10.65 -10.04
C THR A 107 14.16 -12.15 -9.83
N ASN A 108 14.71 -12.67 -8.73
CA ASN A 108 14.78 -14.09 -8.39
C ASN A 108 13.88 -14.51 -7.21
N GLY A 109 13.11 -13.60 -6.63
CA GLY A 109 12.25 -13.89 -5.47
C GLY A 109 12.10 -12.70 -4.52
N THR A 110 11.67 -12.97 -3.30
CA THR A 110 11.48 -11.98 -2.24
C THR A 110 12.46 -12.21 -1.11
N ALA A 111 13.28 -11.20 -0.80
CA ALA A 111 14.16 -11.18 0.35
C ALA A 111 13.41 -10.71 1.61
N PHE A 112 13.63 -11.37 2.73
CA PHE A 112 13.15 -10.95 4.04
C PHE A 112 14.32 -10.46 4.89
N VAL A 113 14.21 -9.26 5.45
CA VAL A 113 15.27 -8.63 6.25
C VAL A 113 14.66 -8.14 7.57
N ASP A 114 15.17 -8.59 8.71
CA ASP A 114 14.84 -8.02 10.02
C ASP A 114 15.57 -6.68 10.16
N ILE A 115 14.82 -5.59 10.30
CA ILE A 115 15.33 -4.23 10.45
C ILE A 115 15.13 -3.67 11.86
N SER A 116 14.74 -4.51 12.84
CA SER A 116 14.47 -4.10 14.23
C SER A 116 15.67 -3.42 14.88
N SER A 117 16.88 -3.78 14.45
CA SER A 117 18.12 -3.03 14.68
C SER A 117 18.51 -2.30 13.39
N PRO A 118 18.02 -1.07 13.14
CA PRO A 118 18.05 -0.49 11.79
C PRO A 118 19.45 -0.10 11.30
N THR A 119 20.44 0.00 12.18
CA THR A 119 21.85 0.21 11.81
C THR A 119 22.61 -1.09 11.54
N SER A 120 21.99 -2.24 11.84
CA SER A 120 22.56 -3.57 11.63
C SER A 120 21.46 -4.57 11.24
N PRO A 121 20.77 -4.35 10.11
CA PRO A 121 19.72 -5.23 9.64
C PRO A 121 20.24 -6.64 9.30
N VAL A 122 19.39 -7.65 9.44
CA VAL A 122 19.75 -9.06 9.27
C VAL A 122 18.94 -9.68 8.14
N TYR A 123 19.63 -10.13 7.08
CA TYR A 123 19.00 -10.91 6.01
C TYR A 123 18.61 -12.30 6.50
N LEU A 124 17.32 -12.63 6.44
CA LEU A 124 16.75 -13.87 6.97
C LEU A 124 16.60 -14.95 5.92
N GLY A 125 16.54 -14.58 4.65
CA GLY A 125 16.41 -15.54 3.56
C GLY A 125 15.56 -15.07 2.39
N ASN A 126 15.36 -15.98 1.45
CA ASN A 126 14.67 -15.74 0.19
C ASN A 126 13.47 -16.68 0.04
N LEU A 127 12.31 -16.15 -0.33
CA LEU A 127 11.28 -16.94 -0.99
C LEU A 127 11.55 -16.89 -2.51
N PRO A 128 11.98 -17.98 -3.15
CA PRO A 128 12.14 -18.02 -4.59
C PRO A 128 10.81 -17.74 -5.28
N THR A 129 10.92 -17.06 -6.41
CA THR A 129 9.82 -16.90 -7.35
C THR A 129 9.15 -18.24 -7.69
N HIS A 130 7.83 -18.23 -7.87
CA HIS A 130 7.10 -19.43 -8.24
C HIS A 130 7.48 -19.95 -9.64
N SER A 131 7.72 -19.05 -10.58
CA SER A 131 8.00 -19.39 -11.98
C SER A 131 8.93 -18.36 -12.63
N GLY A 132 10.07 -18.79 -13.16
CA GLY A 132 10.97 -17.94 -13.96
C GLY A 132 11.50 -16.70 -13.23
N THR A 133 12.26 -15.85 -13.91
CA THR A 133 12.71 -14.57 -13.34
C THR A 133 11.84 -13.43 -13.86
N ALA A 134 11.51 -12.46 -13.01
CA ALA A 134 10.65 -11.35 -13.38
C ALA A 134 11.32 -10.00 -13.04
N PRO A 135 11.46 -9.05 -13.98
CA PRO A 135 11.94 -7.71 -13.66
C PRO A 135 11.01 -6.98 -12.68
N TRP A 136 9.72 -7.30 -12.71
CA TRP A 136 8.66 -6.69 -11.91
C TRP A 136 8.01 -7.72 -10.98
N ARG A 137 7.87 -7.32 -9.72
CA ARG A 137 7.28 -8.09 -8.63
C ARG A 137 6.76 -7.10 -7.62
N ASP A 138 5.61 -7.42 -7.06
CA ASP A 138 4.93 -6.56 -6.11
C ASP A 138 4.48 -7.35 -4.87
N ILE A 139 4.52 -6.69 -3.71
CA ILE A 139 4.32 -7.32 -2.40
C ILE A 139 3.39 -6.46 -1.57
N LYS A 140 2.36 -7.07 -0.98
CA LYS A 140 1.55 -6.45 0.07
C LYS A 140 1.33 -7.42 1.22
N VAL A 141 0.97 -6.88 2.38
CA VAL A 141 0.77 -7.66 3.61
C VAL A 141 -0.67 -7.53 4.09
N TYR A 142 -1.24 -8.64 4.54
CA TYR A 142 -2.52 -8.67 5.25
C TYR A 142 -2.41 -9.62 6.43
N LYS A 143 -2.76 -9.14 7.64
CA LYS A 143 -2.45 -9.82 8.89
C LYS A 143 -0.95 -10.15 8.92
N ASP A 144 -0.57 -11.37 9.30
CA ASP A 144 0.83 -11.81 9.30
C ASP A 144 1.22 -12.56 8.00
N HIS A 145 0.65 -12.21 6.85
CA HIS A 145 0.94 -12.89 5.58
C HIS A 145 1.32 -11.91 4.48
N ALA A 146 2.39 -12.23 3.75
CA ALA A 146 2.76 -11.55 2.52
C ALA A 146 2.09 -12.20 1.31
N PHE A 147 1.58 -11.38 0.41
CA PHE A 147 0.96 -11.74 -0.86
C PHE A 147 1.82 -11.16 -1.97
N ILE A 148 2.36 -12.03 -2.82
CA ILE A 148 3.46 -11.70 -3.73
C ILE A 148 3.08 -12.09 -5.15
N VAL A 149 3.09 -11.13 -6.06
CA VAL A 149 2.81 -11.33 -7.49
C VAL A 149 4.01 -10.94 -8.35
N ALA A 150 4.05 -11.36 -9.61
CA ALA A 150 5.09 -10.96 -10.54
C ALA A 150 4.67 -11.09 -12.01
N ASP A 151 5.33 -10.31 -12.87
CA ASP A 151 5.15 -10.37 -14.32
C ASP A 151 5.96 -11.46 -14.97
N VAL A 152 5.53 -12.68 -14.71
CA VAL A 152 6.09 -13.85 -15.37
C VAL A 152 4.99 -14.91 -15.48
N SER A 153 4.93 -15.54 -16.66
CA SER A 153 3.89 -16.51 -16.98
C SER A 153 3.88 -17.66 -15.97
N GLY A 154 2.69 -17.97 -15.44
CA GLY A 154 2.48 -19.04 -14.46
C GLY A 154 2.83 -18.69 -13.01
N HIS A 155 3.17 -17.45 -12.69
CA HIS A 155 3.55 -17.05 -11.33
C HIS A 155 2.40 -17.14 -10.33
N GLY A 156 1.22 -16.67 -10.72
CA GLY A 156 0.09 -16.45 -9.82
C GLY A 156 0.46 -15.56 -8.65
N MET A 157 -0.16 -15.82 -7.49
CA MET A 157 0.14 -15.16 -6.22
C MET A 157 0.67 -16.17 -5.21
N GLN A 158 1.85 -15.89 -4.65
CA GLN A 158 2.40 -16.64 -3.53
C GLN A 158 1.91 -16.01 -2.21
N VAL A 159 1.48 -16.84 -1.27
CA VAL A 159 1.18 -16.42 0.11
C VAL A 159 2.25 -17.01 1.03
N PHE A 160 2.83 -16.16 1.88
CA PHE A 160 3.86 -16.56 2.85
C PHE A 160 3.50 -16.07 4.25
N ASP A 161 3.52 -16.98 5.22
CA ASP A 161 3.30 -16.69 6.64
C ASP A 161 4.56 -16.04 7.26
N LEU A 162 4.47 -14.75 7.55
CA LEU A 162 5.58 -13.93 8.05
C LEU A 162 5.97 -14.29 9.49
N THR A 163 5.10 -14.94 10.25
CA THR A 163 5.44 -15.39 11.61
C THR A 163 6.57 -16.42 11.63
N ARG A 164 6.81 -17.10 10.49
CA ARG A 164 7.93 -18.02 10.28
C ARG A 164 9.30 -17.33 10.38
N LEU A 165 9.35 -16.01 10.26
CA LEU A 165 10.57 -15.20 10.36
C LEU A 165 11.05 -14.99 11.81
N ARG A 166 10.16 -15.13 12.82
CA ARG A 166 10.43 -14.77 14.23
C ARG A 166 11.69 -15.42 14.83
N ASN A 167 11.97 -16.67 14.42
CA ASN A 167 13.05 -17.49 14.98
C ASN A 167 14.18 -17.76 13.99
N VAL A 168 14.27 -16.97 12.91
CA VAL A 168 15.31 -17.14 11.89
C VAL A 168 16.54 -16.34 12.29
N SER A 169 17.67 -17.02 12.43
CA SER A 169 18.95 -16.41 12.79
C SER A 169 20.03 -16.57 11.70
N SER A 170 19.74 -17.33 10.65
CA SER A 170 20.62 -17.51 9.50
C SER A 170 19.81 -17.54 8.19
N PRO A 171 20.37 -17.07 7.07
CA PRO A 171 19.68 -17.05 5.79
C PRO A 171 19.20 -18.43 5.36
N GLN A 172 17.92 -18.54 4.98
CA GLN A 172 17.33 -19.77 4.47
C GLN A 172 16.61 -19.56 3.13
N THR A 173 16.31 -20.67 2.44
CA THR A 173 15.42 -20.67 1.27
C THR A 173 14.04 -21.12 1.74
N PHE A 174 13.05 -20.23 1.60
CA PHE A 174 11.68 -20.47 2.01
C PHE A 174 10.85 -21.10 0.88
N THR A 175 9.70 -21.64 1.27
CA THR A 175 8.63 -22.06 0.37
C THR A 175 7.34 -21.31 0.72
N ALA A 176 6.51 -21.02 -0.28
CA ALA A 176 5.22 -20.39 -0.07
C ALA A 176 4.28 -21.34 0.69
N ASP A 177 3.48 -20.80 1.60
CA ASP A 177 2.42 -21.54 2.31
C ASP A 177 1.26 -21.87 1.37
N LYS A 178 1.00 -21.00 0.39
CA LYS A 178 -0.02 -21.19 -0.63
C LYS A 178 0.40 -20.57 -1.95
N HIS A 179 -0.05 -21.19 -3.03
CA HIS A 179 -0.04 -20.62 -4.37
C HIS A 179 -1.48 -20.50 -4.87
N TYR A 180 -1.85 -19.29 -5.32
CA TYR A 180 -3.11 -18.99 -5.98
C TYR A 180 -2.85 -18.85 -7.48
N ALA A 181 -3.42 -19.75 -8.27
CA ALA A 181 -3.08 -19.95 -9.68
C ALA A 181 -4.18 -19.50 -10.66
N ASN A 182 -5.18 -18.72 -10.19
CA ASN A 182 -6.29 -18.30 -11.06
C ASN A 182 -5.94 -17.16 -12.03
N PHE A 183 -4.70 -16.65 -11.99
CA PHE A 183 -4.09 -15.83 -13.01
C PHE A 183 -2.64 -16.26 -13.21
N GLY A 184 -2.07 -15.97 -14.39
CA GLY A 184 -0.70 -16.33 -14.76
C GLY A 184 0.31 -15.31 -14.23
N ASN A 185 0.30 -14.11 -14.80
CA ASN A 185 1.09 -12.97 -14.36
C ASN A 185 0.21 -11.94 -13.61
N SER A 186 0.84 -11.02 -12.91
CA SER A 186 0.20 -9.78 -12.44
C SER A 186 1.30 -8.76 -12.18
N HIS A 187 1.09 -7.55 -12.68
CA HIS A 187 2.07 -6.47 -12.59
C HIS A 187 2.20 -5.99 -11.15
N ASN A 188 1.04 -5.76 -10.52
CA ASN A 188 0.95 -5.16 -9.18
C ASN A 188 -0.15 -5.84 -8.36
N ILE A 189 -0.13 -5.64 -7.04
CA ILE A 189 -1.17 -6.08 -6.12
C ILE A 189 -1.47 -4.97 -5.10
N ALA A 190 -2.75 -4.69 -4.90
CA ALA A 190 -3.22 -3.87 -3.78
C ALA A 190 -3.98 -4.73 -2.78
N ILE A 191 -3.98 -4.33 -1.51
CA ILE A 191 -4.78 -4.98 -0.47
C ILE A 191 -5.55 -3.90 0.28
N ASN A 192 -6.86 -4.10 0.40
CA ASN A 192 -7.64 -3.37 1.38
C ASN A 192 -7.72 -4.18 2.68
N GLU A 193 -6.90 -3.77 3.65
CA GLU A 193 -6.81 -4.47 4.94
C GLU A 193 -8.10 -4.38 5.76
N ALA A 194 -8.94 -3.36 5.55
CA ALA A 194 -10.20 -3.23 6.28
C ALA A 194 -11.24 -4.29 5.87
N THR A 195 -11.17 -4.77 4.63
CA THR A 195 -12.15 -5.71 4.05
C THR A 195 -11.56 -7.11 3.83
N GLY A 196 -10.24 -7.23 3.79
CA GLY A 196 -9.53 -8.48 3.56
C GLY A 196 -9.62 -8.96 2.12
N TYR A 197 -9.56 -8.03 1.15
CA TYR A 197 -9.49 -8.34 -0.28
C TYR A 197 -8.17 -7.86 -0.88
N ALA A 198 -7.59 -8.72 -1.71
CA ALA A 198 -6.50 -8.40 -2.61
C ALA A 198 -7.02 -8.09 -4.02
N TYR A 199 -6.30 -7.23 -4.73
CA TYR A 199 -6.62 -6.75 -6.06
C TYR A 199 -5.36 -6.91 -6.92
N ALA A 200 -5.28 -8.01 -7.67
CA ALA A 200 -4.21 -8.24 -8.63
C ALA A 200 -4.53 -7.47 -9.92
N VAL A 201 -3.63 -6.61 -10.37
CA VAL A 201 -3.82 -5.74 -11.55
C VAL A 201 -2.70 -5.95 -12.58
N GLY A 202 -2.96 -5.62 -13.83
CA GLY A 202 -2.09 -5.93 -14.96
C GLY A 202 -1.97 -7.44 -15.23
N SER A 203 -2.91 -8.24 -14.71
CA SER A 203 -2.92 -9.70 -14.89
C SER A 203 -3.44 -10.10 -16.27
N ASN A 204 -3.15 -11.33 -16.71
CA ASN A 204 -3.77 -11.92 -17.91
C ASN A 204 -5.26 -12.29 -17.74
N THR A 205 -5.91 -11.83 -16.67
CA THR A 205 -7.35 -11.95 -16.44
C THR A 205 -7.97 -10.58 -16.34
N CYS A 206 -9.30 -10.49 -16.34
CA CYS A 206 -10.00 -9.22 -16.16
C CYS A 206 -9.62 -8.12 -17.18
N SER A 207 -9.16 -8.50 -18.37
CA SER A 207 -8.63 -7.57 -19.38
C SER A 207 -7.48 -6.69 -18.87
N GLY A 208 -6.71 -7.16 -17.88
CA GLY A 208 -5.67 -6.37 -17.20
C GLY A 208 -6.18 -5.53 -16.02
N GLY A 209 -7.49 -5.42 -15.82
CA GLY A 209 -8.07 -4.71 -14.69
C GLY A 209 -8.05 -5.54 -13.38
N PRO A 210 -8.59 -4.98 -12.28
CA PRO A 210 -8.59 -5.63 -10.97
C PRO A 210 -9.23 -7.03 -10.95
N HIS A 211 -8.41 -8.04 -10.70
CA HIS A 211 -8.82 -9.37 -10.28
C HIS A 211 -8.94 -9.39 -8.75
N MET A 212 -10.16 -9.49 -8.24
CA MET A 212 -10.45 -9.40 -6.80
C MET A 212 -10.36 -10.78 -6.15
N VAL A 213 -9.62 -10.89 -5.05
CA VAL A 213 -9.38 -12.14 -4.31
C VAL A 213 -9.73 -11.92 -2.84
N ASP A 214 -10.62 -12.75 -2.30
CA ASP A 214 -10.88 -12.82 -0.86
C ASP A 214 -9.69 -13.50 -0.16
N ILE A 215 -9.06 -12.77 0.76
CA ILE A 215 -7.88 -13.22 1.51
C ILE A 215 -8.12 -13.23 3.02
N ARG A 216 -9.38 -13.11 3.48
CA ARG A 216 -9.74 -13.10 4.91
C ARG A 216 -9.22 -14.34 5.65
N THR A 217 -9.11 -15.46 4.93
CA THR A 217 -8.35 -16.66 5.32
C THR A 217 -7.08 -16.75 4.47
N PRO A 218 -5.93 -16.18 4.92
CA PRO A 218 -4.76 -15.95 4.04
C PRO A 218 -4.25 -17.19 3.29
N LYS A 219 -4.25 -18.37 3.92
CA LYS A 219 -3.76 -19.62 3.29
C LYS A 219 -4.80 -20.30 2.37
N SER A 220 -6.00 -19.74 2.27
CA SER A 220 -7.11 -20.22 1.42
C SER A 220 -7.74 -19.06 0.61
N PRO A 221 -6.98 -18.37 -0.24
CA PRO A 221 -7.50 -17.27 -1.07
C PRO A 221 -8.53 -17.78 -2.09
N VAL A 222 -9.59 -17.01 -2.31
CA VAL A 222 -10.70 -17.37 -3.21
C VAL A 222 -11.00 -16.21 -4.17
N SER A 223 -11.24 -16.53 -5.45
CA SER A 223 -11.68 -15.53 -6.43
C SER A 223 -12.99 -14.88 -5.99
N ALA A 224 -13.04 -13.55 -5.94
CA ALA A 224 -14.20 -12.80 -5.47
C ALA A 224 -14.94 -12.05 -6.59
N GLY A 225 -14.22 -11.63 -7.63
CA GLY A 225 -14.81 -10.91 -8.75
C GLY A 225 -13.77 -10.23 -9.63
N CYS A 226 -14.25 -9.41 -10.57
CA CYS A 226 -13.42 -8.91 -11.65
C CYS A 226 -13.90 -7.54 -12.13
N VAL A 227 -12.97 -6.62 -12.33
CA VAL A 227 -13.20 -5.32 -12.98
C VAL A 227 -12.50 -5.36 -14.34
N ALA A 228 -13.27 -5.31 -15.42
CA ALA A 228 -12.73 -5.40 -16.78
C ALA A 228 -13.19 -4.27 -17.72
N ALA A 229 -14.07 -3.39 -17.23
CA ALA A 229 -14.78 -2.41 -18.06
C ALA A 229 -13.83 -1.38 -18.70
N ASP A 230 -12.79 -0.97 -17.97
CA ASP A 230 -11.83 0.03 -18.45
C ASP A 230 -10.60 -0.58 -19.14
N GLY A 231 -10.38 -1.88 -18.99
CA GLY A 231 -9.19 -2.56 -19.49
C GLY A 231 -8.05 -2.56 -18.48
N TYR A 232 -6.83 -2.34 -18.98
CA TYR A 232 -5.60 -2.50 -18.21
C TYR A 232 -5.51 -1.51 -17.05
N THR A 233 -5.18 -2.03 -15.86
CA THR A 233 -4.85 -1.23 -14.69
C THR A 233 -3.41 -1.50 -14.30
N HIS A 234 -2.61 -0.44 -14.19
CA HIS A 234 -1.20 -0.53 -13.85
C HIS A 234 -1.00 -0.71 -12.34
N ASP A 235 -1.60 0.20 -11.57
CA ASP A 235 -1.62 0.22 -10.11
C ASP A 235 -3.02 0.64 -9.63
N THR A 236 -3.36 0.27 -8.40
CA THR A 236 -4.62 0.64 -7.78
C THR A 236 -4.47 0.86 -6.28
N GLN A 237 -5.18 1.85 -5.76
CA GLN A 237 -5.41 1.99 -4.32
C GLN A 237 -6.87 1.70 -3.99
N CYS A 238 -7.12 0.62 -3.25
CA CYS A 238 -8.47 0.25 -2.82
C CYS A 238 -8.67 0.54 -1.33
N VAL A 239 -9.69 1.33 -1.00
CA VAL A 239 -9.97 1.78 0.38
C VAL A 239 -11.45 1.68 0.71
N VAL A 240 -11.78 1.52 2.00
CA VAL A 240 -13.10 1.92 2.49
C VAL A 240 -13.14 3.44 2.52
N TYR A 241 -13.95 4.05 1.66
CA TYR A 241 -13.99 5.49 1.48
C TYR A 241 -14.54 6.21 2.71
N ARG A 242 -13.77 7.19 3.20
CA ARG A 242 -14.06 8.02 4.38
C ARG A 242 -14.02 9.51 4.07
N GLY A 243 -13.96 9.87 2.79
CA GLY A 243 -13.92 11.25 2.34
C GLY A 243 -15.29 11.94 2.39
N PRO A 244 -15.35 13.19 1.91
CA PRO A 244 -16.54 14.03 2.07
C PRO A 244 -17.71 13.67 1.14
N ASP A 245 -17.51 12.84 0.11
CA ASP A 245 -18.62 12.40 -0.75
C ASP A 245 -19.53 11.39 -0.02
N THR A 246 -20.62 11.91 0.55
CA THR A 246 -21.57 11.11 1.33
C THR A 246 -22.27 10.00 0.54
N THR A 247 -22.27 10.06 -0.79
CA THR A 247 -22.86 9.00 -1.66
C THR A 247 -22.09 7.69 -1.54
N TYR A 248 -20.77 7.79 -1.33
CA TYR A 248 -19.84 6.67 -1.31
C TYR A 248 -19.23 6.40 0.07
N THR A 249 -19.59 7.15 1.11
CA THR A 249 -19.09 6.91 2.48
C THR A 249 -19.34 5.46 2.91
N GLY A 250 -18.29 4.80 3.39
CA GLY A 250 -18.33 3.41 3.83
C GLY A 250 -18.30 2.36 2.70
N ARG A 251 -18.30 2.79 1.43
CA ARG A 251 -18.13 1.91 0.27
C ARG A 251 -16.67 1.57 0.07
N GLU A 252 -16.41 0.43 -0.54
CA GLU A 252 -15.06 0.05 -0.96
C GLU A 252 -14.82 0.53 -2.39
N LEU A 253 -13.87 1.44 -2.57
CA LEU A 253 -13.55 2.07 -3.84
C LEU A 253 -12.11 1.78 -4.21
N CYS A 254 -11.86 1.49 -5.49
CA CYS A 254 -10.52 1.39 -6.06
C CYS A 254 -10.26 2.59 -6.97
N PHE A 255 -9.18 3.31 -6.70
CA PHE A 255 -8.63 4.41 -7.50
C PHE A 255 -7.52 3.83 -8.35
N ASN A 256 -7.79 3.67 -9.66
CA ASN A 256 -6.93 2.97 -10.59
C ASN A 256 -6.17 3.96 -11.46
N ALA A 257 -4.86 3.72 -11.61
CA ALA A 257 -4.00 4.38 -12.59
C ALA A 257 -3.89 3.45 -13.81
N ASN A 258 -4.52 3.84 -14.92
CA ASN A 258 -4.80 2.97 -16.07
C ASN A 258 -3.98 3.35 -17.31
N GLU A 259 -2.71 3.75 -17.13
CA GLU A 259 -1.79 4.27 -18.15
C GLU A 259 -2.24 5.57 -18.87
N ASP A 260 -3.54 5.85 -18.99
CA ASP A 260 -4.09 7.02 -19.69
C ASP A 260 -5.10 7.84 -18.85
N THR A 261 -5.52 7.30 -17.72
CA THR A 261 -6.65 7.82 -16.94
C THR A 261 -6.55 7.49 -15.45
N LEU A 262 -7.18 8.37 -14.65
CA LEU A 262 -7.67 8.03 -13.32
C LEU A 262 -9.07 7.44 -13.45
N THR A 263 -9.24 6.19 -13.01
CA THR A 263 -10.53 5.49 -13.03
C THR A 263 -10.93 5.06 -11.62
N ILE A 264 -12.11 5.47 -11.17
CA ILE A 264 -12.65 5.12 -9.85
C ILE A 264 -13.74 4.07 -10.02
N VAL A 265 -13.63 2.98 -9.27
CA VAL A 265 -14.59 1.85 -9.33
C VAL A 265 -15.08 1.54 -7.93
N ASP A 266 -16.40 1.49 -7.76
CA ASP A 266 -17.05 0.94 -6.57
C ASP A 266 -17.05 -0.58 -6.65
N VAL A 267 -16.27 -1.20 -5.77
CA VAL A 267 -16.09 -2.65 -5.68
C VAL A 267 -16.78 -3.21 -4.44
N THR A 268 -17.65 -2.45 -3.76
CA THR A 268 -18.34 -2.90 -2.54
C THR A 268 -19.02 -4.24 -2.76
N ASN A 269 -19.77 -4.37 -3.85
CA ASN A 269 -20.26 -5.65 -4.33
C ASN A 269 -19.29 -6.24 -5.36
N LYS A 270 -18.47 -7.20 -4.92
CA LYS A 270 -17.44 -7.87 -5.75
C LYS A 270 -18.02 -8.57 -6.98
N ALA A 271 -19.28 -9.01 -6.92
CA ALA A 271 -19.95 -9.68 -8.03
C ALA A 271 -20.43 -8.71 -9.13
N THR A 272 -20.65 -7.44 -8.77
CA THR A 272 -21.16 -6.41 -9.69
C THR A 272 -20.45 -5.07 -9.45
N PRO A 273 -19.13 -4.98 -9.71
CA PRO A 273 -18.42 -3.73 -9.53
C PRO A 273 -18.95 -2.68 -10.51
N LYS A 274 -18.97 -1.42 -10.07
CA LYS A 274 -19.50 -0.29 -10.84
C LYS A 274 -18.42 0.75 -11.05
N GLN A 275 -18.05 1.00 -12.29
CA GLN A 275 -17.22 2.14 -12.63
C GLN A 275 -17.99 3.44 -12.32
N VAL A 276 -17.42 4.26 -11.44
CA VAL A 276 -17.96 5.56 -11.05
C VAL A 276 -17.53 6.59 -12.07
N VAL A 277 -16.24 6.61 -12.39
CA VAL A 277 -15.67 7.60 -13.31
C VAL A 277 -14.46 7.05 -14.04
N ARG A 278 -14.18 7.62 -15.21
CA ARG A 278 -12.93 7.51 -15.96
C ARG A 278 -12.56 8.92 -16.42
N LYS A 279 -11.43 9.45 -15.97
CA LYS A 279 -10.97 10.80 -16.28
C LYS A 279 -9.57 10.78 -16.87
N THR A 280 -9.43 11.36 -18.05
CA THR A 280 -8.12 11.73 -18.62
C THR A 280 -7.73 13.14 -18.20
N TYR A 281 -6.49 13.51 -18.44
CA TYR A 281 -5.92 14.81 -18.07
C TYR A 281 -4.94 15.29 -19.13
N ASN A 282 -4.77 16.62 -19.19
CA ASN A 282 -3.79 17.20 -20.08
C ASN A 282 -2.39 16.80 -19.63
N GLY A 283 -1.62 16.23 -20.54
CA GLY A 283 -0.25 15.84 -20.27
C GLY A 283 -0.05 14.37 -19.93
N SER A 284 -1.12 13.58 -19.87
CA SER A 284 -1.06 12.13 -19.65
C SER A 284 -0.10 11.45 -20.64
N ALA A 285 0.80 10.64 -20.10
CA ALA A 285 1.69 9.78 -20.88
C ALA A 285 1.61 8.32 -20.43
N TYR A 286 1.68 8.07 -19.13
CA TYR A 286 1.60 6.78 -18.48
C TYR A 286 1.15 6.94 -17.01
N SER A 287 -0.15 7.13 -16.76
CA SER A 287 -0.68 7.20 -15.39
C SER A 287 -0.31 5.91 -14.64
N HIS A 288 0.62 6.01 -13.70
CA HIS A 288 1.40 4.86 -13.23
C HIS A 288 0.93 4.36 -11.86
N GLN A 289 0.94 5.26 -10.88
CA GLN A 289 0.57 4.98 -9.49
C GLN A 289 0.05 6.24 -8.82
N GLY A 290 -0.78 6.07 -7.80
CA GLY A 290 -1.20 7.20 -6.99
C GLY A 290 -1.74 6.80 -5.62
N TRP A 291 -1.92 7.82 -4.77
CA TRP A 291 -2.32 7.64 -3.38
C TRP A 291 -3.21 8.77 -2.89
N LEU A 292 -4.24 8.42 -2.13
CA LEU A 292 -5.15 9.35 -1.46
C LEU A 292 -4.45 10.08 -0.31
N THR A 293 -4.84 11.33 -0.08
CA THR A 293 -4.64 11.98 1.21
C THR A 293 -5.41 11.25 2.30
N GLU A 294 -4.94 11.34 3.56
CA GLU A 294 -5.56 10.64 4.71
C GLU A 294 -7.06 10.97 4.90
N ASP A 295 -7.48 12.16 4.48
CA ASP A 295 -8.88 12.61 4.52
C ASP A 295 -9.69 12.26 3.25
N HIS A 296 -9.07 11.54 2.30
CA HIS A 296 -9.61 11.09 1.02
C HIS A 296 -10.19 12.22 0.16
N LYS A 297 -9.70 13.46 0.31
CA LYS A 297 -10.14 14.61 -0.50
C LYS A 297 -9.35 14.79 -1.78
N TYR A 298 -8.08 14.36 -1.77
CA TYR A 298 -7.19 14.50 -2.91
C TYR A 298 -6.54 13.16 -3.23
N PHE A 299 -6.32 12.90 -4.51
CA PHE A 299 -5.54 11.79 -5.02
C PHE A 299 -4.31 12.34 -5.73
N LEU A 300 -3.14 11.94 -5.29
CA LEU A 300 -1.85 12.30 -5.87
C LEU A 300 -1.47 11.21 -6.88
N LEU A 301 -1.25 11.58 -8.13
CA LEU A 301 -0.99 10.65 -9.24
C LEU A 301 0.35 10.99 -9.88
N ASP A 302 1.21 9.99 -10.03
CA ASP A 302 2.47 10.06 -10.79
C ASP A 302 2.27 9.48 -12.21
N ASP A 303 3.01 10.02 -13.18
CA ASP A 303 2.91 9.71 -14.61
C ASP A 303 4.31 9.40 -15.19
N GLU A 304 4.69 8.12 -15.10
CA GLU A 304 6.08 7.63 -15.20
C GLU A 304 6.79 7.91 -16.53
N LEU A 305 6.07 8.28 -17.59
CA LEU A 305 6.68 8.56 -18.90
C LEU A 305 6.65 10.03 -19.29
N ASP A 306 6.12 10.93 -18.45
CA ASP A 306 5.95 12.32 -18.84
C ASP A 306 7.28 13.10 -18.90
N GLU A 307 8.27 12.79 -18.04
CA GLU A 307 9.57 13.46 -18.05
C GLU A 307 10.36 13.10 -19.30
N GLN A 308 10.23 11.87 -19.80
CA GLN A 308 10.83 11.43 -21.05
C GLN A 308 10.08 12.00 -22.27
N ASN A 309 8.76 11.84 -22.31
CA ASN A 309 7.96 12.15 -23.50
C ASN A 309 7.78 13.65 -23.71
N ARG A 310 7.80 14.44 -22.63
CA ARG A 310 7.52 15.88 -22.66
C ARG A 310 8.70 16.73 -22.21
N THR A 311 9.79 16.11 -21.75
CA THR A 311 10.99 16.82 -21.26
C THR A 311 10.64 17.82 -20.15
N VAL A 312 9.79 17.37 -19.23
CA VAL A 312 9.44 18.12 -18.01
C VAL A 312 10.32 17.68 -16.85
N ASN A 313 10.34 18.47 -15.79
CA ASN A 313 10.84 18.02 -14.50
C ASN A 313 9.81 17.07 -13.88
N THR A 314 10.23 16.28 -12.89
CA THR A 314 9.37 15.34 -12.15
C THR A 314 8.05 15.98 -11.74
N GLN A 315 6.91 15.37 -12.08
CA GLN A 315 5.58 15.92 -11.78
C GLN A 315 4.81 15.05 -10.78
N THR A 316 3.80 15.63 -10.13
CA THR A 316 2.74 14.87 -9.44
C THR A 316 1.43 15.61 -9.69
N TYR A 317 0.46 14.92 -10.27
CA TYR A 317 -0.85 15.45 -10.63
C TYR A 317 -1.79 15.36 -9.43
N ILE A 318 -2.45 16.48 -9.08
CA ILE A 318 -3.29 16.59 -7.89
C ILE A 318 -4.75 16.59 -8.33
N TRP A 319 -5.45 15.50 -8.02
CA TRP A 319 -6.88 15.35 -8.27
C TRP A 319 -7.67 15.67 -7.02
N ASN A 320 -8.62 16.61 -7.10
CA ASN A 320 -9.65 16.78 -6.10
C ASN A 320 -10.76 15.75 -6.37
N VAL A 321 -10.98 14.88 -5.39
CA VAL A 321 -11.91 13.74 -5.43
C VAL A 321 -12.97 13.85 -4.33
N GLN A 322 -13.29 15.08 -3.92
CA GLN A 322 -14.36 15.35 -2.96
C GLN A 322 -15.77 15.14 -3.53
N ASP A 323 -15.89 15.20 -4.86
CA ASP A 323 -17.02 14.71 -5.64
C ASP A 323 -16.46 13.60 -6.56
N LEU A 324 -16.76 12.34 -6.25
CA LEU A 324 -16.18 11.19 -6.94
C LEU A 324 -16.80 10.96 -8.32
N ASP A 325 -18.00 11.48 -8.56
CA ASP A 325 -18.64 11.47 -9.88
C ASP A 325 -18.02 12.51 -10.82
N ALA A 326 -17.41 13.57 -10.27
CA ALA A 326 -16.75 14.63 -11.04
C ALA A 326 -15.37 15.05 -10.48
N PRO A 327 -14.35 14.16 -10.48
CA PRO A 327 -13.00 14.55 -10.08
C PRO A 327 -12.43 15.68 -10.93
N VAL A 328 -11.71 16.59 -10.29
CA VAL A 328 -11.12 17.77 -10.93
C VAL A 328 -9.61 17.78 -10.72
N HIS A 329 -8.85 17.83 -11.82
CA HIS A 329 -7.42 18.10 -11.76
C HIS A 329 -7.20 19.54 -11.27
N THR A 330 -6.73 19.68 -10.02
CA THR A 330 -6.64 20.96 -9.29
C THR A 330 -5.31 21.66 -9.53
N GLY A 331 -4.27 20.90 -9.86
CA GLY A 331 -2.96 21.42 -10.23
C GLY A 331 -1.90 20.33 -10.25
N THR A 332 -0.67 20.74 -10.60
CA THR A 332 0.47 19.83 -10.75
C THR A 332 1.61 20.37 -9.90
N TYR A 333 2.19 19.54 -9.05
CA TYR A 333 3.48 19.83 -8.45
C TYR A 333 4.59 19.50 -9.43
N THR A 334 5.64 20.33 -9.46
CA THR A 334 6.81 20.09 -10.29
C THR A 334 8.04 20.20 -9.41
N ALA A 335 8.77 19.09 -9.27
CA ALA A 335 9.95 19.04 -8.44
C ALA A 335 11.15 19.74 -9.11
N PRO A 336 12.22 20.05 -8.37
CA PRO A 336 13.47 20.54 -8.96
C PRO A 336 14.19 19.49 -9.83
N SER A 337 13.90 18.20 -9.61
CA SER A 337 14.52 17.06 -10.29
C SER A 337 14.00 16.85 -11.72
N LYS A 338 14.80 16.18 -12.55
CA LYS A 338 14.42 15.69 -13.88
C LYS A 338 14.25 14.17 -13.94
N ALA A 339 14.38 13.50 -12.80
CA ALA A 339 14.20 12.06 -12.72
C ALA A 339 12.73 11.71 -12.96
N ILE A 340 12.49 10.48 -13.37
CA ILE A 340 11.15 9.93 -13.55
C ILE A 340 10.47 9.81 -12.17
N ASP A 341 9.24 10.30 -12.06
CA ASP A 341 8.35 9.99 -10.92
C ASP A 341 7.97 8.50 -10.92
N HIS A 342 7.56 7.93 -9.78
CA HIS A 342 7.20 6.51 -9.78
C HIS A 342 6.21 6.16 -8.66
N ASN A 343 6.71 5.61 -7.55
CA ASN A 343 5.85 5.14 -6.46
C ASN A 343 5.82 6.16 -5.34
N GLN A 344 4.61 6.60 -4.98
CA GLN A 344 4.39 7.50 -3.85
C GLN A 344 3.38 6.99 -2.83
N TYR A 345 3.65 7.33 -1.57
CA TYR A 345 2.88 6.88 -0.42
C TYR A 345 2.63 8.04 0.54
N VAL A 346 1.36 8.31 0.86
CA VAL A 346 1.01 9.35 1.84
C VAL A 346 1.10 8.79 3.25
N LEU A 347 1.68 9.59 4.15
CA LEU A 347 1.68 9.38 5.59
C LEU A 347 1.54 10.74 6.29
N GLY A 348 0.35 11.00 6.84
CA GLY A 348 0.04 12.29 7.47
C GLY A 348 0.14 13.45 6.47
N ASN A 349 1.00 14.43 6.75
CA ASN A 349 1.18 15.63 5.90
C ASN A 349 2.30 15.48 4.84
N TYR A 350 2.78 14.26 4.59
CA TYR A 350 3.88 14.04 3.66
C TYR A 350 3.54 12.96 2.64
N SER A 351 3.99 13.17 1.39
CA SER A 351 4.09 12.13 0.36
C SER A 351 5.55 11.68 0.26
N TYR A 352 5.79 10.37 0.38
CA TYR A 352 7.09 9.73 0.26
C TYR A 352 7.18 9.09 -1.11
N GLN A 353 8.06 9.63 -1.96
CA GLN A 353 8.15 9.28 -3.38
C GLN A 353 9.50 8.63 -3.66
N ALA A 354 9.50 7.49 -4.33
CA ALA A 354 10.71 6.93 -4.95
C ALA A 354 10.77 7.44 -6.39
N ASN A 355 11.75 8.27 -6.73
CA ASN A 355 11.85 8.90 -8.06
C ASN A 355 13.13 8.43 -8.74
N TYR A 356 13.24 7.14 -9.03
CA TYR A 356 14.36 6.50 -9.72
C TYR A 356 15.73 7.12 -9.36
N ARG A 357 16.35 7.86 -10.29
CA ARG A 357 17.68 8.44 -10.15
C ARG A 357 17.77 9.61 -9.16
N ALA A 358 16.67 10.09 -8.61
CA ALA A 358 16.65 11.10 -7.55
C ALA A 358 16.43 10.52 -6.15
N GLY A 359 16.29 9.19 -6.04
CA GLY A 359 16.12 8.48 -4.78
C GLY A 359 14.79 8.77 -4.08
N LEU A 360 14.82 8.81 -2.74
CA LEU A 360 13.67 9.14 -1.92
C LEU A 360 13.46 10.66 -1.89
N ARG A 361 12.29 11.12 -2.30
CA ARG A 361 11.82 12.51 -2.13
C ARG A 361 10.67 12.52 -1.12
N ILE A 362 10.67 13.50 -0.22
CA ILE A 362 9.59 13.67 0.76
C ILE A 362 9.00 15.05 0.59
N VAL A 363 7.74 15.09 0.17
CA VAL A 363 7.02 16.30 -0.21
C VAL A 363 5.98 16.63 0.86
N ASP A 364 6.00 17.85 1.38
CA ASP A 364 4.95 18.38 2.27
C ASP A 364 3.69 18.65 1.45
N ILE A 365 2.61 17.99 1.85
CA ILE A 365 1.29 18.04 1.20
C ILE A 365 0.23 18.81 1.99
N SER A 366 0.61 19.52 3.05
CA SER A 366 -0.29 20.34 3.87
C SER A 366 -1.06 21.41 3.08
N LYS A 367 -0.53 21.84 1.92
CA LYS A 367 -1.16 22.81 1.00
C LYS A 367 -1.62 22.19 -0.32
N VAL A 368 -1.98 20.91 -0.30
CA VAL A 368 -2.49 20.18 -1.48
C VAL A 368 -3.72 20.86 -2.11
N ALA A 369 -4.59 21.46 -1.28
CA ALA A 369 -5.81 22.14 -1.73
C ALA A 369 -5.56 23.33 -2.68
N THR A 370 -4.39 23.95 -2.61
CA THR A 370 -3.98 25.06 -3.49
C THR A 370 -2.87 24.65 -4.46
N ALA A 371 -2.57 23.34 -4.56
CA ALA A 371 -1.48 22.78 -5.35
C ALA A 371 -0.09 23.38 -5.02
N GLN A 372 0.13 23.80 -3.76
CA GLN A 372 1.37 24.41 -3.30
C GLN A 372 2.23 23.42 -2.49
N LEU A 373 2.52 22.28 -3.10
CA LEU A 373 3.39 21.23 -2.52
C LEU A 373 4.85 21.70 -2.48
N THR A 374 5.61 21.30 -1.45
CA THR A 374 7.03 21.68 -1.30
C THR A 374 7.89 20.52 -0.80
N GLU A 375 9.10 20.37 -1.34
CA GLU A 375 10.01 19.33 -0.87
C GLU A 375 10.55 19.62 0.54
N ALA A 376 10.20 18.76 1.49
CA ALA A 376 10.61 18.85 2.88
C ALA A 376 12.00 18.24 3.09
N ALA A 377 12.24 17.06 2.53
CA ALA A 377 13.45 16.27 2.74
C ALA A 377 13.73 15.33 1.55
N TYR A 378 14.96 14.81 1.46
CA TYR A 378 15.32 13.80 0.47
C TYR A 378 16.52 12.96 0.91
N PHE A 379 16.65 11.77 0.32
CA PHE A 379 17.84 10.94 0.38
C PHE A 379 18.10 10.32 -0.99
N ASP A 380 19.17 10.74 -1.65
CA ASP A 380 19.51 10.32 -3.00
C ASP A 380 20.39 9.07 -2.97
N ILE A 381 19.84 7.94 -3.41
CA ILE A 381 20.57 6.66 -3.49
C ILE A 381 21.33 6.49 -4.81
N TYR A 382 21.19 7.43 -5.77
CA TYR A 382 21.82 7.41 -7.09
C TYR A 382 22.54 8.75 -7.35
N PRO A 383 23.69 9.01 -6.71
CA PRO A 383 24.36 10.32 -6.75
C PRO A 383 25.00 10.70 -8.09
N ALA A 384 24.96 9.82 -9.11
CA ALA A 384 25.66 10.04 -10.37
C ALA A 384 25.00 11.14 -11.22
N ASP A 385 23.66 11.14 -11.31
CA ASP A 385 22.84 12.14 -12.00
C ASP A 385 21.36 11.94 -11.65
N SER A 386 20.50 12.87 -12.10
CA SER A 386 19.03 12.78 -11.96
C SER A 386 18.34 12.82 -13.33
N ASN A 387 18.92 12.18 -14.34
CA ASN A 387 18.31 12.11 -15.67
C ASN A 387 17.03 11.26 -15.65
N ALA A 388 16.15 11.48 -16.62
CA ALA A 388 14.91 10.72 -16.80
C ALA A 388 15.20 9.29 -17.28
N SER A 389 15.56 8.40 -16.36
CA SER A 389 15.94 7.01 -16.61
C SER A 389 15.60 6.12 -15.42
N PHE A 390 15.34 4.84 -15.68
CA PHE A 390 14.76 3.88 -14.72
C PHE A 390 15.76 3.27 -13.71
N ASN A 391 16.94 3.84 -13.50
CA ASN A 391 17.90 3.34 -12.51
C ASN A 391 17.67 3.99 -11.14
N GLY A 392 18.11 3.34 -10.06
CA GLY A 392 17.99 3.91 -8.71
C GLY A 392 16.79 3.38 -7.93
N ALA A 393 16.05 4.27 -7.26
CA ALA A 393 14.99 3.89 -6.35
C ALA A 393 13.73 3.40 -7.09
N TRP A 394 13.35 2.14 -6.83
CA TRP A 394 12.11 1.56 -7.33
C TRP A 394 10.91 1.93 -6.44
N SER A 395 11.01 1.74 -5.13
CA SER A 395 9.88 1.95 -4.20
C SER A 395 10.39 2.28 -2.80
N THR A 396 9.48 2.74 -1.94
CA THR A 396 9.76 3.15 -0.56
C THR A 396 8.62 2.69 0.35
N TYR A 397 8.92 2.38 1.61
CA TYR A 397 7.90 2.04 2.62
C TYR A 397 8.10 2.90 3.88
N PRO A 398 7.18 3.85 4.15
CA PRO A 398 7.31 4.78 5.27
C PRO A 398 6.51 4.41 6.53
N TYR A 399 5.80 3.29 6.54
CA TYR A 399 4.75 3.00 7.54
C TYR A 399 5.22 2.28 8.81
N PHE A 400 6.53 2.16 9.04
CA PHE A 400 7.05 1.53 10.26
C PHE A 400 6.77 2.40 11.50
N PRO A 401 6.27 1.83 12.62
CA PRO A 401 6.09 2.56 13.87
C PRO A 401 7.35 3.24 14.40
N SER A 402 8.52 2.66 14.12
CA SER A 402 9.80 3.29 14.44
C SER A 402 9.96 4.66 13.78
N GLY A 403 9.28 4.94 12.66
CA GLY A 403 9.51 6.09 11.79
C GLY A 403 10.72 5.92 10.88
N ASN A 404 11.23 4.69 10.76
CA ASN A 404 12.22 4.36 9.74
C ASN A 404 11.53 4.22 8.38
N VAL A 405 12.23 4.60 7.33
CA VAL A 405 11.79 4.41 5.94
C VAL A 405 12.77 3.45 5.29
N VAL A 406 12.25 2.47 4.56
CA VAL A 406 13.08 1.61 3.70
C VAL A 406 12.91 1.98 2.25
N VAL A 407 14.01 2.00 1.51
CA VAL A 407 14.03 2.32 0.08
C VAL A 407 14.64 1.15 -0.67
N SER A 408 13.96 0.70 -1.72
CA SER A 408 14.48 -0.30 -2.64
C SER A 408 15.21 0.37 -3.78
N GLY A 409 16.51 0.14 -3.87
CA GLY A 409 17.31 0.46 -5.05
C GLY A 409 17.41 -0.76 -5.97
N ILE A 410 17.17 -0.57 -7.26
CA ILE A 410 17.22 -1.63 -8.28
C ILE A 410 18.60 -2.28 -8.27
N GLU A 411 19.65 -1.46 -8.43
CA GLU A 411 21.03 -1.95 -8.43
C GLU A 411 21.68 -1.84 -7.05
N GLN A 412 21.25 -0.85 -6.26
CA GLN A 412 22.01 -0.39 -5.11
C GLN A 412 21.82 -1.29 -3.89
N GLY A 413 20.62 -1.80 -3.65
CA GLY A 413 20.34 -2.52 -2.41
C GLY A 413 19.10 -2.05 -1.65
N LEU A 414 18.97 -2.58 -0.45
CA LEU A 414 18.06 -2.07 0.58
C LEU A 414 18.74 -0.94 1.34
N PHE A 415 18.10 0.23 1.39
CA PHE A 415 18.48 1.33 2.26
C PHE A 415 17.50 1.42 3.43
N VAL A 416 18.01 1.63 4.64
CA VAL A 416 17.21 2.00 5.81
C VAL A 416 17.61 3.42 6.20
N VAL A 417 16.64 4.33 6.21
CA VAL A 417 16.86 5.76 6.45
C VAL A 417 15.90 6.31 7.50
N LYS A 418 16.25 7.46 8.08
CA LYS A 418 15.45 8.15 9.11
C LYS A 418 15.20 9.60 8.72
N PRO A 419 13.98 9.94 8.25
CA PRO A 419 13.59 11.33 8.06
C PRO A 419 13.56 12.09 9.39
N GLN A 420 14.07 13.32 9.38
CA GLN A 420 14.14 14.26 10.51
C GLN A 420 13.16 15.42 10.28
N LEU A 421 11.87 15.10 10.12
CA LEU A 421 10.82 16.03 9.67
C LEU A 421 10.09 16.78 10.82
N GLY A 422 10.72 16.91 11.99
CA GLY A 422 10.01 17.29 13.22
C GLY A 422 9.15 16.14 13.75
N ASN A 423 8.19 16.39 14.65
CA ASN A 423 7.23 15.36 15.09
C ASN A 423 6.40 14.92 13.87
N ILE A 424 6.86 13.91 13.14
CA ILE A 424 6.00 13.09 12.27
C ILE A 424 5.01 12.46 13.25
N PRO A 425 3.72 12.82 13.22
CA PRO A 425 2.73 12.09 14.00
C PRO A 425 2.89 10.63 13.62
N PRO A 426 3.01 9.69 14.57
CA PRO A 426 3.05 8.29 14.20
C PRO A 426 1.79 8.00 13.36
N PRO A 427 1.87 7.15 12.31
CA PRO A 427 0.85 7.05 11.26
C PRO A 427 -0.55 7.29 11.79
N SER A 428 -1.14 8.44 11.43
CA SER A 428 -2.43 8.85 11.96
C SER A 428 -3.48 7.91 11.40
N GLY A 429 -4.17 7.19 12.27
CA GLY A 429 -5.15 6.20 11.84
C GLY A 429 -4.54 4.85 11.48
N GLN A 430 -3.46 4.45 12.16
CA GLN A 430 -3.00 3.07 12.09
C GLN A 430 -4.07 2.17 12.69
N ALA A 431 -4.59 1.26 11.85
CA ALA A 431 -5.57 0.27 12.26
C ALA A 431 -4.85 -0.92 12.91
N TYR A 432 -5.21 -1.22 14.14
CA TYR A 432 -4.83 -2.43 14.83
C TYR A 432 -6.06 -3.32 14.93
N THR A 433 -5.95 -4.58 14.55
CA THR A 433 -7.10 -5.50 14.49
C THR A 433 -6.83 -6.75 15.31
N ASN A 434 -7.80 -7.15 16.13
CA ASN A 434 -7.86 -8.50 16.66
C ASN A 434 -9.03 -9.22 15.99
N GLY A 435 -8.73 -10.24 15.20
CA GLY A 435 -9.70 -11.09 14.52
C GLY A 435 -9.83 -12.49 15.13
N THR A 436 -9.52 -12.63 16.42
CA THR A 436 -9.76 -13.87 17.18
C THR A 436 -11.21 -13.90 17.62
N ASP A 437 -11.89 -15.01 17.39
CA ASP A 437 -13.28 -15.18 17.81
C ASP A 437 -13.40 -15.32 19.34
N PHE A 438 -14.33 -14.58 19.94
CA PHE A 438 -14.65 -14.68 21.36
C PHE A 438 -16.14 -14.96 21.56
N ALA A 439 -16.46 -16.07 22.23
CA ALA A 439 -17.84 -16.42 22.55
C ALA A 439 -18.44 -15.44 23.57
N ILE A 440 -19.62 -14.90 23.24
CA ILE A 440 -20.44 -14.06 24.12
C ILE A 440 -21.56 -14.95 24.65
N ARG A 441 -21.65 -15.09 25.97
CA ARG A 441 -22.69 -15.87 26.66
C ARG A 441 -23.56 -14.95 27.50
N ASP A 442 -24.81 -15.34 27.70
CA ASP A 442 -25.77 -14.64 28.56
C ASP A 442 -25.15 -14.22 29.89
N ASN A 443 -25.39 -12.97 30.27
CA ASN A 443 -24.95 -12.41 31.56
C ASN A 443 -23.44 -12.55 31.82
N THR A 444 -22.63 -12.58 30.76
CA THR A 444 -21.16 -12.60 30.87
C THR A 444 -20.50 -11.38 30.24
N THR A 445 -19.23 -11.17 30.60
CA THR A 445 -18.38 -10.17 29.97
C THR A 445 -17.22 -10.89 29.30
N VAL A 446 -16.95 -10.51 28.05
CA VAL A 446 -15.76 -10.93 27.32
C VAL A 446 -14.88 -9.74 26.99
N GLN A 447 -13.57 -9.98 26.94
CA GLN A 447 -12.57 -8.97 26.58
C GLN A 447 -11.69 -9.51 25.47
N SER A 448 -11.52 -8.70 24.42
CA SER A 448 -10.55 -8.92 23.36
C SER A 448 -9.49 -7.83 23.44
N GLU A 449 -8.22 -8.20 23.37
CA GLU A 449 -7.09 -7.29 23.57
C GLU A 449 -6.37 -6.99 22.27
N ILE A 450 -5.91 -5.75 22.11
CA ILE A 450 -5.03 -5.31 21.04
C ILE A 450 -3.81 -4.65 21.69
N PRO A 451 -2.62 -5.29 21.65
CA PRO A 451 -1.39 -4.66 22.09
C PRO A 451 -0.94 -3.63 21.05
N VAL A 452 -0.82 -2.37 21.46
CA VAL A 452 -0.24 -1.30 20.65
C VAL A 452 1.16 -1.02 21.19
N THR A 453 2.18 -1.26 20.37
CA THR A 453 3.59 -1.10 20.76
C THR A 453 4.31 -0.15 19.79
N GLY A 454 5.41 0.45 20.25
CA GLY A 454 6.26 1.31 19.41
C GLY A 454 5.67 2.69 19.07
N ARG A 455 4.56 3.09 19.72
CA ARG A 455 3.93 4.40 19.52
C ARG A 455 4.33 5.37 20.63
N THR A 456 4.37 6.67 20.34
CA THR A 456 4.65 7.74 21.31
C THR A 456 3.53 8.78 21.31
N GLY A 457 3.32 9.44 22.45
CA GLY A 457 2.28 10.48 22.60
C GLY A 457 0.92 9.93 23.04
N ASN A 458 -0.11 10.75 22.80
CA ASN A 458 -1.49 10.40 23.11
C ASN A 458 -2.26 9.97 21.85
N ALA A 459 -3.38 9.26 22.04
CA ALA A 459 -4.28 8.91 20.96
C ALA A 459 -5.03 10.15 20.41
N SER A 460 -5.74 9.98 19.29
CA SER A 460 -6.54 11.06 18.69
C SER A 460 -7.85 11.35 19.46
N SER A 461 -8.44 12.53 19.25
CA SER A 461 -9.81 12.80 19.69
C SER A 461 -10.89 12.18 18.77
N ALA A 462 -10.46 11.52 17.69
CA ALA A 462 -11.33 10.91 16.70
C ALA A 462 -10.96 9.43 16.43
N VAL A 463 -10.56 8.69 17.47
CA VAL A 463 -10.22 7.27 17.37
C VAL A 463 -11.41 6.48 16.84
N LYS A 464 -11.22 5.70 15.78
CA LYS A 464 -12.28 4.86 15.18
C LYS A 464 -12.21 3.45 15.72
N VAL A 465 -13.37 2.88 16.03
CA VAL A 465 -13.50 1.55 16.61
C VAL A 465 -14.52 0.78 15.77
N ALA A 466 -14.03 -0.06 14.85
CA ALA A 466 -14.88 -0.93 14.06
C ALA A 466 -15.08 -2.26 14.79
N VAL A 467 -16.31 -2.77 14.84
CA VAL A 467 -16.66 -4.04 15.46
C VAL A 467 -17.49 -4.89 14.51
N ASP A 468 -17.22 -6.20 14.48
CA ASP A 468 -18.09 -7.23 13.87
C ASP A 468 -18.43 -8.26 14.97
N ILE A 469 -19.65 -8.18 15.46
CA ILE A 469 -20.21 -9.09 16.45
C ILE A 469 -21.46 -9.74 15.87
N ARG A 470 -21.55 -11.07 15.96
CA ARG A 470 -22.77 -11.83 15.67
C ARG A 470 -23.56 -12.05 16.94
N HIS A 471 -24.82 -11.62 16.95
CA HIS A 471 -25.72 -11.75 18.10
C HIS A 471 -27.17 -11.65 17.61
N THR A 472 -28.05 -12.57 18.00
CA THR A 472 -29.45 -12.59 17.56
C THR A 472 -30.32 -11.53 18.22
N TYR A 473 -29.79 -10.81 19.21
CA TYR A 473 -30.42 -9.64 19.80
C TYR A 473 -29.37 -8.63 20.23
N ARG A 474 -28.98 -7.69 19.36
CA ARG A 474 -27.86 -6.78 19.65
C ARG A 474 -28.15 -5.79 20.79
N GLY A 475 -29.42 -5.64 21.15
CA GLY A 475 -29.89 -4.84 22.28
C GLY A 475 -29.37 -5.36 23.62
N ASP A 476 -28.92 -6.60 23.69
CA ASP A 476 -28.40 -7.17 24.94
C ASP A 476 -27.01 -6.65 25.29
N LEU A 477 -26.31 -6.12 24.28
CA LEU A 477 -24.89 -5.83 24.36
C LEU A 477 -24.61 -4.39 24.81
N ALA A 478 -23.82 -4.27 25.87
CA ALA A 478 -23.05 -3.07 26.17
C ALA A 478 -21.60 -3.25 25.70
N ILE A 479 -21.06 -2.25 25.00
CA ILE A 479 -19.71 -2.29 24.43
C ILE A 479 -18.92 -1.09 24.92
N ASP A 480 -17.77 -1.38 25.53
CA ASP A 480 -16.80 -0.41 26.01
C ASP A 480 -15.45 -0.63 25.32
N VAL A 481 -14.77 0.46 24.97
CA VAL A 481 -13.34 0.46 24.65
C VAL A 481 -12.58 0.85 25.90
N VAL A 482 -11.65 0.01 26.33
CA VAL A 482 -10.82 0.25 27.52
C VAL A 482 -9.42 0.63 27.07
N ALA A 483 -9.01 1.85 27.42
CA ALA A 483 -7.67 2.37 27.18
C ALA A 483 -6.62 1.68 28.06
N PRO A 484 -5.31 1.83 27.74
CA PRO A 484 -4.23 1.17 28.48
C PRO A 484 -4.16 1.51 29.97
N ASP A 485 -4.64 2.69 30.36
CA ASP A 485 -4.70 3.15 31.74
C ASP A 485 -5.92 2.59 32.52
N GLY A 486 -6.84 1.91 31.83
CA GLY A 486 -8.09 1.38 32.37
C GLY A 486 -9.32 2.26 32.16
N THR A 487 -9.18 3.46 31.59
CA THR A 487 -10.29 4.36 31.26
C THR A 487 -11.20 3.70 30.22
N ALA A 488 -12.51 3.69 30.48
CA ALA A 488 -13.50 3.02 29.64
C ALA A 488 -14.39 4.03 28.90
N TYR A 489 -14.48 3.85 27.59
CA TYR A 489 -15.30 4.63 26.68
C TYR A 489 -16.49 3.79 26.20
N ARG A 490 -17.69 4.13 26.65
CA ARG A 490 -18.94 3.49 26.23
C ARG A 490 -19.26 3.85 24.79
N VAL A 491 -19.21 2.88 23.89
CA VAL A 491 -19.52 3.08 22.47
C VAL A 491 -20.93 2.58 22.09
N LYS A 492 -21.46 1.60 22.82
CA LYS A 492 -22.86 1.16 22.68
C LYS A 492 -23.45 0.77 24.02
N ASN A 493 -24.64 1.27 24.33
CA ASN A 493 -25.43 0.82 25.47
C ASN A 493 -26.31 -0.37 25.09
N ALA A 494 -26.52 -1.26 26.05
CA ALA A 494 -27.61 -2.23 25.97
C ALA A 494 -28.95 -1.49 25.98
N SER A 495 -29.90 -1.97 25.20
CA SER A 495 -31.24 -1.42 25.06
C SER A 495 -32.21 -2.53 24.70
N SER A 496 -33.17 -2.81 25.58
CA SER A 496 -34.22 -3.80 25.32
C SER A 496 -35.10 -3.44 24.11
N GLY A 497 -35.05 -2.20 23.62
CA GLY A 497 -35.75 -1.77 22.41
C GLY A 497 -34.99 -2.00 21.10
N ASP A 498 -33.73 -2.46 21.14
CA ASP A 498 -32.87 -2.66 19.96
C ASP A 498 -32.78 -4.14 19.58
N GLY A 499 -33.89 -4.72 19.12
CA GLY A 499 -34.01 -6.15 18.80
C GLY A 499 -33.53 -6.57 17.41
N ALA A 500 -32.61 -5.82 16.81
CA ALA A 500 -32.00 -6.23 15.55
C ALA A 500 -30.82 -7.21 15.78
N ASP A 501 -30.53 -8.02 14.77
CA ASP A 501 -29.36 -8.88 14.77
C ASP A 501 -28.07 -8.06 14.58
N ASP A 502 -26.98 -8.59 15.14
CA ASP A 502 -25.58 -8.23 14.93
C ASP A 502 -25.16 -6.79 15.27
N VAL A 503 -23.88 -6.62 15.61
CA VAL A 503 -23.25 -5.30 15.69
C VAL A 503 -22.12 -5.26 14.68
N VAL A 504 -22.43 -4.73 13.49
CA VAL A 504 -21.43 -4.37 12.47
C VAL A 504 -21.44 -2.85 12.36
N ALA A 505 -20.56 -2.20 13.12
CA ALA A 505 -20.58 -0.74 13.29
C ALA A 505 -19.19 -0.16 13.50
N THR A 506 -19.03 1.14 13.21
CA THR A 506 -17.83 1.90 13.58
C THR A 506 -18.20 3.04 14.50
N TYR A 507 -17.57 3.10 15.66
CA TYR A 507 -17.74 4.15 16.66
C TYR A 507 -16.57 5.12 16.62
N THR A 508 -16.76 6.30 17.22
CA THR A 508 -15.70 7.29 17.41
C THR A 508 -15.61 7.64 18.89
N ILE A 509 -14.40 7.62 19.46
CA ILE A 509 -14.14 8.03 20.84
C ILE A 509 -13.11 9.15 20.86
N ASP A 510 -13.27 10.07 21.82
CA ASP A 510 -12.23 11.04 22.14
C ASP A 510 -11.30 10.44 23.19
N ALA A 511 -10.15 9.95 22.72
CA ALA A 511 -9.11 9.38 23.58
C ALA A 511 -7.86 10.27 23.61
N SER A 512 -8.02 11.58 23.38
CA SER A 512 -6.90 12.52 23.33
C SER A 512 -6.13 12.69 24.65
N SER A 513 -6.73 12.27 25.76
CA SER A 513 -6.08 12.16 27.07
C SER A 513 -5.24 10.90 27.24
N GLU A 514 -5.44 9.89 26.42
CA GLU A 514 -4.92 8.55 26.63
C GLU A 514 -3.57 8.36 25.97
N THR A 515 -2.65 7.70 26.67
CA THR A 515 -1.39 7.26 26.06
C THR A 515 -1.70 6.26 24.94
N ILE A 516 -1.20 6.51 23.74
CA ILE A 516 -1.51 5.68 22.57
C ILE A 516 -0.92 4.26 22.69
N ASN A 517 0.22 4.14 23.36
CA ASN A 517 0.99 2.92 23.51
C ASN A 517 0.52 2.12 24.73
N GLY A 518 0.19 0.85 24.52
CA GLY A 518 -0.29 -0.05 25.56
C GLY A 518 -1.40 -0.99 25.05
N THR A 519 -1.97 -1.77 25.95
CA THR A 519 -3.02 -2.73 25.59
C THR A 519 -4.39 -2.08 25.62
N TRP A 520 -4.97 -1.90 24.44
CA TRP A 520 -6.38 -1.50 24.29
C TRP A 520 -7.27 -2.74 24.35
N LYS A 521 -8.46 -2.62 24.93
CA LYS A 521 -9.40 -3.75 25.01
C LYS A 521 -10.77 -3.37 24.50
N LEU A 522 -11.42 -4.27 23.78
CA LEU A 522 -12.85 -4.23 23.58
C LEU A 522 -13.51 -5.10 24.64
N ARG A 523 -14.34 -4.49 25.48
CA ARG A 523 -15.14 -5.18 26.49
C ARG A 523 -16.57 -5.26 25.97
N VAL A 524 -17.06 -6.47 25.77
CA VAL A 524 -18.44 -6.73 25.37
C VAL A 524 -19.13 -7.43 26.53
N GLN A 525 -20.23 -6.85 26.98
CA GLN A 525 -21.06 -7.40 28.05
C GLN A 525 -22.42 -7.74 27.48
N ASP A 526 -22.85 -8.98 27.69
CA ASP A 526 -24.23 -9.37 27.52
C ASP A 526 -24.93 -9.20 28.86
N LEU A 527 -25.97 -8.35 28.88
CA LEU A 527 -26.68 -7.98 30.10
C LEU A 527 -28.06 -8.64 30.23
N TYR A 528 -28.45 -9.48 29.27
CA TYR A 528 -29.73 -10.15 29.26
C TYR A 528 -29.52 -11.65 29.02
N SER A 529 -30.63 -12.40 28.96
CA SER A 529 -30.60 -13.85 28.76
C SER A 529 -31.51 -14.22 27.61
N GLY A 530 -31.15 -15.26 26.86
CA GLY A 530 -31.93 -15.81 25.77
C GLY A 530 -31.17 -15.86 24.45
N ASP A 531 -30.18 -14.98 24.27
CA ASP A 531 -29.42 -14.81 23.05
C ASP A 531 -27.92 -14.88 23.36
N THR A 532 -27.17 -15.58 22.51
CA THR A 532 -25.71 -15.68 22.61
C THR A 532 -25.07 -15.26 21.30
N GLY A 533 -23.77 -15.02 21.31
CA GLY A 533 -23.09 -14.54 20.12
C GLY A 533 -21.60 -14.78 20.07
N THR A 534 -20.94 -14.12 19.13
CA THR A 534 -19.50 -14.17 18.94
C THR A 534 -19.00 -12.81 18.51
N LEU A 535 -17.99 -12.29 19.22
CA LEU A 535 -17.16 -11.20 18.71
C LEU A 535 -16.17 -11.81 17.70
N ASN A 536 -16.33 -11.49 16.42
CA ASN A 536 -15.48 -12.03 15.36
C ASN A 536 -14.21 -11.21 15.21
N THR A 537 -14.39 -9.89 15.05
CA THR A 537 -13.28 -8.97 14.84
C THR A 537 -13.57 -7.62 15.48
N TRP A 538 -12.51 -6.93 15.86
CA TRP A 538 -12.56 -5.50 16.07
C TRP A 538 -11.25 -4.84 15.68
N THR A 539 -11.37 -3.60 15.24
CA THR A 539 -10.25 -2.77 14.79
C THR A 539 -10.30 -1.45 15.52
N ILE A 540 -9.18 -1.05 16.13
CA ILE A 540 -8.99 0.29 16.68
C ILE A 540 -8.02 1.06 15.79
N THR A 541 -8.40 2.26 15.41
CA THR A 541 -7.65 3.15 14.52
C THR A 541 -7.20 4.36 15.34
N LEU A 542 -5.91 4.39 15.71
CA LEU A 542 -5.34 5.31 16.70
C LEU A 542 -4.53 6.47 16.11
#